data_AF-A0A8T7D032-F1
#
_entry.id   AF-A0A8T7D032-F1
#
_cell.length_a   1.000
_cell.length_b   1.000
_cell.length_c   1.000
_cell.angle_alpha   90.00
_cell.angle_beta   90.00
_cell.angle_gamma   90.00
#
_symmetry.space_group_name_H-M   'P 1'
#
loop_
_entity.id
_entity.type
_entity.pdbx_description
1 polymer ?
#
loop_
_entity_poly.entity_id
_entity_poly.type
_entity_poly.pdbx_seq_one_letter_code
_entity_poly.pdbx_strand_id
1 'polypeptide(L)'
;MKFPYGISDFNTLITRQFYYVDRTCHIPLLEAAGDQLLFLRPRRFGKSLVLSMLENYYDLNKADEFDKLFGHLAISRNPTAEHNQYFVLKWDFSEVSPMGDGEEIKRSLYRYLNDRIGVFSKYYRQMLSDPIEIDSQDAISSFRSLLAAVQQTGHLLYLLIDEYDNFANELMMAHRNTDESRYQAILSGEGAMKVLFKTIKASAGTRGLGRVFITGVSPVVMSDLTSGYNVAENIYLLPQFNELCGFREDEIALMMAEIARECELSPSQADEAMETMRTFYNGYRFGRRTKQHVYNPTLALYFLKAFHRDCHYPEEI
;
A
#
# COMPACT_ATOMS: atom_id res chain seq x y z
N MET A 1 23.61 -12.24 2.60
CA MET A 1 22.34 -11.60 2.13
C MET A 1 22.07 -10.22 2.76
N LYS A 2 21.25 -9.32 2.15
CA LYS A 2 20.80 -8.03 2.76
C LYS A 2 19.29 -8.01 3.02
N PHE A 3 18.86 -7.96 4.28
CA PHE A 3 17.43 -7.94 4.63
C PHE A 3 16.83 -6.52 4.72
N PRO A 4 15.70 -6.24 4.04
CA PRO A 4 15.06 -4.93 4.02
C PRO A 4 14.20 -4.66 5.27
N TYR A 5 14.77 -4.76 6.47
CA TYR A 5 14.02 -4.50 7.69
C TYR A 5 13.66 -3.01 7.82
N GLY A 6 12.37 -2.68 7.75
CA GLY A 6 11.87 -1.31 7.83
C GLY A 6 11.95 -0.51 6.52
N ILE A 7 12.24 -1.16 5.39
CA ILE A 7 12.26 -0.52 4.07
C ILE A 7 10.95 -0.85 3.34
N SER A 8 10.17 0.19 3.00
CA SER A 8 8.91 0.08 2.25
C SER A 8 8.98 0.71 0.86
N ASP A 9 10.12 1.29 0.48
CA ASP A 9 10.32 1.86 -0.85
C ASP A 9 10.89 0.81 -1.81
N PHE A 10 10.10 0.44 -2.82
CA PHE A 10 10.45 -0.57 -3.81
C PHE A 10 11.67 -0.18 -4.63
N ASN A 11 11.77 1.09 -5.05
CA ASN A 11 12.91 1.57 -5.84
C ASN A 11 14.22 1.39 -5.05
N THR A 12 14.26 1.86 -3.81
CA THR A 12 15.41 1.68 -2.91
C THR A 12 15.73 0.21 -2.67
N LEU A 13 14.70 -0.63 -2.46
CA LEU A 13 14.87 -2.05 -2.20
C LEU A 13 15.60 -2.73 -3.38
N ILE A 14 15.12 -2.50 -4.60
CA ILE A 14 15.70 -3.08 -5.82
C ILE A 14 17.08 -2.49 -6.12
N THR A 15 17.21 -1.17 -6.15
CA THR A 15 18.46 -0.49 -6.56
C THR A 15 19.62 -0.73 -5.60
N ARG A 16 19.34 -0.90 -4.30
CA ARG A 16 20.35 -1.23 -3.29
C ARG A 16 20.56 -2.74 -3.10
N GLN A 17 19.91 -3.56 -3.94
CA GLN A 17 20.02 -5.02 -3.94
C GLN A 17 19.68 -5.64 -2.59
N PHE A 18 18.60 -5.17 -1.97
CA PHE A 18 18.02 -5.87 -0.84
C PHE A 18 17.29 -7.12 -1.32
N TYR A 19 17.15 -8.09 -0.42
CA TYR A 19 16.35 -9.26 -0.68
C TYR A 19 14.89 -8.87 -0.94
N TYR A 20 14.37 -9.26 -2.10
CA TYR A 20 13.00 -9.03 -2.53
C TYR A 20 12.37 -10.36 -2.93
N VAL A 21 11.19 -10.65 -2.40
CA VAL A 21 10.37 -11.73 -2.95
C VAL A 21 9.44 -11.13 -3.98
N ASP A 22 9.59 -11.61 -5.21
CA ASP A 22 8.87 -11.08 -6.34
C ASP A 22 7.37 -11.39 -6.26
N ARG A 23 6.57 -10.32 -6.26
CA ARG A 23 5.10 -10.36 -6.32
C ARG A 23 4.54 -9.72 -7.58
N THR A 24 5.39 -9.27 -8.50
CA THR A 24 4.98 -8.54 -9.71
C THR A 24 4.09 -9.35 -10.65
N CYS A 25 4.12 -10.68 -10.56
CA CYS A 25 3.18 -11.57 -11.26
C CYS A 25 1.70 -11.36 -10.88
N HIS A 26 1.41 -10.68 -9.77
CA HIS A 26 0.05 -10.35 -9.36
C HIS A 26 -0.49 -9.09 -10.03
N ILE A 27 0.35 -8.29 -10.71
CA ILE A 27 -0.07 -7.04 -11.35
C ILE A 27 -1.20 -7.27 -12.37
N PRO A 28 -1.11 -8.24 -13.30
CA PRO A 28 -2.22 -8.53 -14.23
C PRO A 28 -3.50 -8.99 -13.51
N LEU A 29 -3.37 -9.69 -12.38
CA LEU A 29 -4.52 -10.10 -11.57
C LEU A 29 -5.20 -8.90 -10.92
N LEU A 30 -4.42 -7.91 -10.46
CA LEU A 30 -4.95 -6.65 -9.93
C LEU A 30 -5.68 -5.88 -11.02
N GLU A 31 -5.09 -5.74 -12.20
CA GLU A 31 -5.72 -5.05 -13.34
C GLU A 31 -7.07 -5.69 -13.71
N ALA A 32 -7.13 -7.03 -13.73
CA ALA A 32 -8.33 -7.79 -14.05
C ALA A 32 -9.40 -7.80 -12.94
N ALA A 33 -9.03 -7.49 -11.69
CA ALA A 33 -9.99 -7.48 -10.57
C ALA A 33 -10.93 -6.28 -10.60
N GLY A 34 -10.51 -5.18 -11.24
CA GLY A 34 -11.29 -3.97 -11.40
C GLY A 34 -10.49 -2.70 -11.16
N ASP A 35 -11.12 -1.55 -11.41
CA ASP A 35 -10.44 -0.25 -11.38
C ASP A 35 -10.36 0.36 -9.99
N GLN A 36 -11.23 -0.04 -9.07
CA GLN A 36 -11.29 0.48 -7.71
C GLN A 36 -11.22 -0.70 -6.73
N LEU A 37 -10.08 -0.85 -6.06
CA LEU A 37 -9.80 -2.03 -5.24
C LEU A 37 -9.53 -1.64 -3.79
N LEU A 38 -10.05 -2.45 -2.86
CA LEU A 38 -9.73 -2.39 -1.44
C LEU A 38 -8.96 -3.63 -1.00
N PHE A 39 -7.76 -3.40 -0.45
CA PHE A 39 -6.88 -4.46 0.05
C PHE A 39 -6.48 -4.25 1.51
N LEU A 40 -7.00 -5.10 2.39
CA LEU A 40 -6.78 -5.06 3.84
C LEU A 40 -5.84 -6.16 4.31
N ARG A 41 -4.85 -5.77 5.12
CA ARG A 41 -3.96 -6.69 5.86
C ARG A 41 -3.58 -6.05 7.19
N PRO A 42 -3.19 -6.84 8.20
CA PRO A 42 -2.65 -6.33 9.46
C PRO A 42 -1.51 -5.32 9.27
N ARG A 43 -1.17 -4.58 10.33
CA ARG A 43 0.01 -3.70 10.31
C ARG A 43 1.27 -4.52 9.99
N ARG A 44 2.24 -3.87 9.35
CA ARG A 44 3.55 -4.46 9.01
C ARG A 44 3.51 -5.67 8.04
N PHE A 45 2.42 -5.82 7.28
CA PHE A 45 2.29 -6.90 6.29
C PHE A 45 2.89 -6.61 4.91
N GLY A 46 3.51 -5.43 4.70
CA GLY A 46 4.11 -5.06 3.41
C GLY A 46 3.16 -4.35 2.42
N LYS A 47 1.99 -3.87 2.87
CA LYS A 47 1.04 -3.12 2.03
C LYS A 47 1.68 -1.90 1.35
N SER A 48 2.43 -1.10 2.12
CA SER A 48 3.10 0.10 1.60
C SER A 48 4.18 -0.23 0.57
N LEU A 49 4.83 -1.41 0.67
CA LEU A 49 5.78 -1.89 -0.34
C LEU A 49 5.06 -2.27 -1.63
N VAL A 50 3.89 -2.89 -1.55
CA VAL A 50 3.04 -3.14 -2.73
C VAL A 50 2.63 -1.83 -3.38
N LEU A 51 2.20 -0.83 -2.60
CA LEU A 51 1.89 0.49 -3.16
C LEU A 51 3.10 1.12 -3.86
N SER A 52 4.29 1.06 -3.26
CA SER A 52 5.51 1.58 -3.89
C SER A 52 5.87 0.80 -5.17
N MET A 53 5.66 -0.51 -5.21
CA MET A 53 5.83 -1.32 -6.43
C MET A 53 4.87 -0.87 -7.54
N LEU A 54 3.58 -0.71 -7.23
CA LEU A 54 2.59 -0.23 -8.20
C LEU A 54 2.90 1.20 -8.66
N GLU A 55 3.29 2.09 -7.74
CA GLU A 55 3.73 3.45 -8.06
C GLU A 55 4.88 3.43 -9.08
N ASN A 56 5.91 2.62 -8.87
CA ASN A 56 7.03 2.53 -9.81
C ASN A 56 6.67 1.87 -11.15
N TYR A 57 5.67 0.99 -11.17
CA TYR A 57 5.24 0.27 -12.38
C TYR A 57 4.33 1.11 -13.29
N TYR A 58 3.41 1.88 -12.72
CA TYR A 58 2.41 2.62 -13.50
C TYR A 58 2.81 4.07 -13.82
N ASP A 59 3.75 4.64 -13.07
CA ASP A 59 4.16 6.04 -13.23
C ASP A 59 4.82 6.30 -14.59
N LEU A 60 4.19 7.13 -15.41
CA LEU A 60 4.69 7.51 -16.73
C LEU A 60 6.05 8.23 -16.68
N ASN A 61 6.40 8.89 -15.57
CA ASN A 61 7.70 9.56 -15.43
C ASN A 61 8.85 8.58 -15.14
N LYS A 62 8.54 7.28 -14.96
CA LYS A 62 9.51 6.22 -14.72
C LYS A 62 9.66 5.25 -15.90
N ALA A 63 9.15 5.63 -17.08
CA ALA A 63 9.27 4.83 -18.30
C ALA A 63 10.71 4.40 -18.60
N ASP A 64 11.67 5.32 -18.45
CA ASP A 64 13.09 5.06 -18.69
C ASP A 64 13.76 4.19 -17.61
N GLU A 65 13.10 3.97 -16.47
CA GLU A 65 13.61 3.16 -15.35
C GLU A 65 13.05 1.73 -15.33
N PHE A 66 12.19 1.35 -16.28
CA PHE A 66 11.53 0.05 -16.26
C PHE A 66 12.50 -1.13 -16.22
N ASP A 67 13.43 -1.20 -17.16
CA ASP A 67 14.38 -2.32 -17.24
C ASP A 67 15.25 -2.44 -15.99
N LYS A 68 15.60 -1.29 -15.40
CA LYS A 68 16.38 -1.21 -14.17
C LYS A 68 15.60 -1.75 -12.96
N LEU A 69 14.32 -1.40 -12.84
CA LEU A 69 13.49 -1.75 -11.69
C LEU A 69 12.84 -3.13 -11.80
N PHE A 70 12.41 -3.51 -13.00
CA PHE A 70 11.59 -4.69 -13.23
C PHE A 70 12.25 -5.74 -14.14
N GLY A 71 13.33 -5.42 -14.86
CA GLY A 71 13.91 -6.31 -15.88
C GLY A 71 14.26 -7.72 -15.40
N HIS A 72 14.58 -7.90 -14.11
CA HIS A 72 14.89 -9.18 -13.48
C HIS A 72 13.70 -9.83 -12.75
N LEU A 73 12.52 -9.21 -12.77
CA LEU A 73 11.29 -9.66 -12.12
C LEU A 73 10.34 -10.34 -13.12
N ALA A 74 9.34 -11.06 -12.62
CA ALA A 74 8.43 -11.86 -13.43
C ALA A 74 7.63 -11.01 -14.42
N ILE A 75 7.22 -9.79 -14.04
CA ILE A 75 6.41 -8.92 -14.90
C ILE A 75 7.17 -8.44 -16.16
N SER A 76 8.50 -8.40 -16.16
CA SER A 76 9.26 -7.96 -17.36
C SER A 76 9.10 -8.90 -18.54
N ARG A 77 8.75 -10.17 -18.29
CA ARG A 77 8.53 -11.17 -19.36
C ARG A 77 7.30 -10.87 -20.19
N ASN A 78 6.27 -10.29 -19.57
CA ASN A 78 5.03 -9.92 -20.24
C ASN A 78 4.41 -8.70 -19.53
N PRO A 79 4.97 -7.49 -19.74
CA PRO A 79 4.43 -6.27 -19.17
C PRO A 79 3.00 -6.04 -19.69
N THR A 80 2.14 -5.51 -18.83
CA THR A 80 0.76 -5.17 -19.19
C THR A 80 0.72 -3.93 -20.07
N ALA A 81 -0.40 -3.75 -20.80
CA ALA A 81 -0.58 -2.55 -21.63
C ALA A 81 -0.65 -1.25 -20.81
N GLU A 82 -0.91 -1.36 -19.50
CA GLU A 82 -1.05 -0.26 -18.56
C GLU A 82 0.28 0.22 -17.95
N HIS A 83 1.37 -0.50 -18.23
CA HIS A 83 2.70 -0.19 -17.76
C HIS A 83 3.17 1.23 -18.16
N ASN A 84 3.61 2.03 -17.17
CA ASN A 84 3.96 3.45 -17.30
C ASN A 84 2.92 4.33 -18.04
N GLN A 85 1.61 4.05 -17.92
CA GLN A 85 0.57 4.80 -18.61
C GLN A 85 -0.18 5.82 -17.73
N TYR A 86 0.18 5.96 -16.44
CA TYR A 86 -0.58 6.75 -15.47
C TYR A 86 0.25 7.87 -14.83
N PHE A 87 -0.42 8.97 -14.53
CA PHE A 87 0.00 9.84 -13.45
C PHE A 87 -0.30 9.13 -12.14
N VAL A 88 0.63 9.09 -11.19
CA VAL A 88 0.40 8.43 -9.91
C VAL A 88 0.34 9.45 -8.79
N LEU A 89 -0.75 9.41 -8.01
CA LEU A 89 -0.90 10.20 -6.79
C LEU A 89 -1.06 9.25 -5.62
N LYS A 90 -0.17 9.38 -4.63
CA LYS A 90 -0.25 8.63 -3.38
C LYS A 90 -0.64 9.54 -2.22
N TRP A 91 -1.66 9.10 -1.48
CA TRP A 91 -2.05 9.62 -0.17
C TRP A 91 -1.80 8.56 0.90
N ASP A 92 -1.18 8.98 2.00
CA ASP A 92 -0.90 8.18 3.17
C ASP A 92 -1.52 8.89 4.37
N PHE A 93 -2.66 8.38 4.85
CA PHE A 93 -3.40 9.04 5.92
C PHE A 93 -2.79 8.84 7.30
N SER A 94 -1.70 8.08 7.42
CA SER A 94 -0.88 8.04 8.64
C SER A 94 -0.19 9.38 8.92
N GLU A 95 0.06 10.19 7.88
CA GLU A 95 0.67 11.51 7.98
C GLU A 95 -0.31 12.61 8.44
N VAL A 96 -1.61 12.32 8.49
CA VAL A 96 -2.61 13.30 8.89
C VAL A 96 -2.85 13.20 10.39
N SER A 97 -2.65 14.31 11.09
CA SER A 97 -2.95 14.37 12.52
C SER A 97 -4.45 14.23 12.77
N PRO A 98 -4.89 13.25 13.59
CA PRO A 98 -6.27 13.10 14.03
C PRO A 98 -6.56 13.93 15.30
N MET A 99 -5.65 14.84 15.68
CA MET A 99 -5.83 15.66 16.88
C MET A 99 -6.70 16.88 16.59
N GLY A 100 -7.57 17.21 17.55
CA GLY A 100 -8.42 18.39 17.50
C GLY A 100 -9.91 18.08 17.44
N ASP A 101 -10.70 19.11 17.16
CA ASP A 101 -12.11 18.94 16.77
C ASP A 101 -12.27 18.55 15.28
N GLY A 102 -13.51 18.34 14.84
CA GLY A 102 -13.79 17.93 13.46
C GLY A 102 -13.30 18.93 12.40
N GLU A 103 -13.30 20.23 12.69
CA GLU A 103 -12.83 21.26 11.76
C GLU A 103 -11.30 21.33 11.73
N GLU A 104 -10.64 21.15 12.87
CA GLU A 104 -9.18 21.04 12.93
C GLU A 104 -8.66 19.82 12.16
N ILE A 105 -9.34 18.67 12.31
CA ILE A 105 -8.98 17.44 11.61
C ILE A 105 -9.25 17.58 10.10
N LYS A 106 -10.37 18.20 9.71
CA LYS A 106 -10.64 18.55 8.31
C LYS A 106 -9.56 19.46 7.73
N ARG A 107 -9.14 20.49 8.47
CA ARG A 107 -8.07 21.40 8.04
C ARG A 107 -6.73 20.68 7.91
N SER A 108 -6.42 19.77 8.83
CA SER A 108 -5.24 18.89 8.78
C SER A 108 -5.24 18.03 7.52
N LEU A 109 -6.37 17.38 7.22
CA LEU A 109 -6.57 16.59 6.01
C LEU A 109 -6.42 17.45 4.74
N TYR A 110 -7.09 18.59 4.67
CA TYR A 110 -7.06 19.44 3.47
C TYR A 110 -5.67 20.02 3.21
N ARG A 111 -4.96 20.41 4.27
CA ARG A 111 -3.56 20.84 4.16
C ARG A 111 -2.70 19.71 3.58
N TYR A 112 -2.80 18.50 4.14
CA TYR A 112 -2.06 17.33 3.66
C TYR A 112 -2.35 17.05 2.18
N LEU A 113 -3.63 16.98 1.79
CA LEU A 113 -4.02 16.73 0.40
C LEU A 113 -3.47 17.80 -0.55
N ASN A 114 -3.57 19.07 -0.18
CA ASN A 114 -3.02 20.18 -0.97
C ASN A 114 -1.49 20.11 -1.09
N ASP A 115 -0.79 19.76 -0.02
CA ASP A 115 0.66 19.59 -0.05
C ASP A 115 1.07 18.46 -1.01
N ARG A 116 0.35 17.31 -0.97
CA ARG A 116 0.56 16.19 -1.90
C ARG A 116 0.26 16.58 -3.35
N ILE A 117 -0.81 17.33 -3.59
CA ILE A 117 -1.15 17.88 -4.92
C ILE A 117 -0.06 18.85 -5.41
N GLY A 118 0.48 19.68 -4.53
CA GLY A 118 1.58 20.59 -4.85
C GLY A 118 2.88 19.86 -5.21
N VAL A 119 3.21 18.78 -4.50
CA VAL A 119 4.34 17.91 -4.85
C VAL A 119 4.12 17.24 -6.21
N PHE A 120 2.93 16.69 -6.43
CA PHE A 120 2.53 16.09 -7.72
C PHE A 120 2.69 17.10 -8.87
N SER A 121 2.17 18.31 -8.71
CA SER A 121 2.26 19.39 -9.72
C SER A 121 3.71 19.72 -10.08
N LYS A 122 4.61 19.75 -9.09
CA LYS A 122 6.05 19.97 -9.32
C LYS A 122 6.72 18.79 -10.01
N TYR A 123 6.38 17.56 -9.61
CA TYR A 123 6.98 16.34 -10.15
C TYR A 123 6.63 16.15 -11.64
N TYR A 124 5.37 16.41 -12.00
CA TYR A 124 4.86 16.24 -13.36
C TYR A 124 4.83 17.53 -14.19
N ARG A 125 5.53 18.58 -13.75
CA ARG A 125 5.43 19.93 -14.35
C ARG A 125 5.67 19.98 -15.86
N GLN A 126 6.55 19.12 -16.37
CA GLN A 126 6.89 19.10 -17.80
C GLN A 126 5.84 18.36 -18.65
N MET A 127 4.99 17.55 -18.03
CA MET A 127 4.01 16.68 -18.69
C MET A 127 2.59 17.24 -18.59
N LEU A 128 2.34 18.09 -17.60
CA LEU A 128 1.06 18.79 -17.45
C LEU A 128 1.00 19.99 -18.41
N SER A 129 -0.08 20.07 -19.19
CA SER A 129 -0.31 21.19 -20.12
C SER A 129 -0.75 22.46 -19.38
N ASP A 130 -1.54 22.29 -18.32
CA ASP A 130 -2.08 23.38 -17.50
C ASP A 130 -1.57 23.31 -16.06
N PRO A 131 -1.40 24.46 -15.37
CA PRO A 131 -1.06 24.47 -13.96
C PRO A 131 -2.23 23.95 -13.12
N ILE A 132 -1.89 23.22 -12.06
CA ILE A 132 -2.86 22.80 -11.05
C ILE A 132 -3.08 23.94 -10.06
N GLU A 133 -4.32 24.44 -9.99
CA GLU A 133 -4.72 25.46 -9.03
C GLU A 133 -4.95 24.82 -7.65
N ILE A 134 -4.32 25.39 -6.63
CA ILE A 134 -4.43 24.91 -5.25
C ILE A 134 -5.24 25.92 -4.43
N ASP A 135 -6.42 25.51 -4.00
CA ASP A 135 -7.21 26.23 -3.02
C ASP A 135 -6.79 25.82 -1.60
N SER A 136 -6.16 26.75 -0.89
CA SER A 136 -5.67 26.53 0.48
C SER A 136 -6.74 26.13 1.50
N GLN A 137 -8.02 26.42 1.22
CA GLN A 137 -9.15 26.15 2.11
C GLN A 137 -10.02 24.97 1.63
N ASP A 138 -9.91 24.56 0.37
CA ASP A 138 -10.68 23.44 -0.19
C ASP A 138 -9.84 22.50 -1.05
N ALA A 139 -9.31 21.45 -0.42
CA ALA A 139 -8.54 20.43 -1.13
C ALA A 139 -9.36 19.64 -2.15
N ILE A 140 -10.69 19.62 -2.04
CA ILE A 140 -11.56 18.97 -3.02
C ILE A 140 -11.57 19.78 -4.31
N SER A 141 -11.56 21.12 -4.21
CA SER A 141 -11.39 22.01 -5.36
C SER A 141 -10.03 21.78 -6.02
N SER A 142 -8.94 21.76 -5.24
CA SER A 142 -7.59 21.47 -5.74
C SER A 142 -7.50 20.12 -6.43
N PHE A 143 -8.13 19.07 -5.88
CA PHE A 143 -8.14 17.75 -6.49
C PHE A 143 -8.90 17.72 -7.82
N ARG A 144 -10.00 18.47 -7.94
CA ARG A 144 -10.71 18.62 -9.23
C ARG A 144 -9.86 19.37 -10.26
N SER A 145 -9.11 20.38 -9.83
CA SER A 145 -8.16 21.09 -10.70
C SER A 145 -7.07 20.14 -11.21
N LEU A 146 -6.50 19.31 -10.33
CA LEU A 146 -5.54 18.27 -10.70
C LEU A 146 -6.11 17.31 -11.75
N LEU A 147 -7.31 16.80 -11.52
CA LEU A 147 -7.96 15.87 -12.44
C LEU A 147 -8.23 16.50 -13.81
N ALA A 148 -8.64 17.76 -13.84
CA ALA A 148 -8.82 18.50 -15.09
C ALA A 148 -7.50 18.65 -15.86
N ALA A 149 -6.41 19.01 -15.17
CA ALA A 149 -5.08 19.13 -15.79
C ALA A 149 -4.58 17.78 -16.33
N VAL A 150 -4.75 16.68 -15.58
CA VAL A 150 -4.40 15.33 -16.03
C VAL A 150 -5.21 14.95 -17.27
N GLN A 151 -6.52 15.21 -17.28
CA GLN A 151 -7.40 14.84 -18.38
C GLN A 151 -7.00 15.48 -19.73
N GLN A 152 -6.43 16.69 -19.72
CA GLN A 152 -5.96 17.36 -20.94
C GLN A 152 -4.78 16.66 -21.61
N THR A 153 -4.02 15.86 -20.86
CA THR A 153 -2.86 15.13 -21.40
C THR A 153 -3.23 13.88 -22.18
N GLY A 154 -4.48 13.42 -22.09
CA GLY A 154 -4.92 12.12 -22.62
C GLY A 154 -4.56 10.91 -21.77
N HIS A 155 -3.82 11.09 -20.67
CA HIS A 155 -3.53 10.04 -19.68
C HIS A 155 -4.50 10.08 -18.50
N LEU A 156 -4.46 9.03 -17.68
CA LEU A 156 -5.30 8.86 -16.50
C LEU A 156 -4.47 8.95 -15.22
N LEU A 157 -5.13 9.28 -14.12
CA LEU A 157 -4.60 9.23 -12.78
C LEU A 157 -4.83 7.84 -12.17
N TYR A 158 -3.79 7.29 -11.56
CA TYR A 158 -3.88 6.19 -10.61
C TYR A 158 -3.73 6.76 -9.19
N LEU A 159 -4.81 6.70 -8.41
CA LEU A 159 -4.82 7.11 -7.01
C LEU A 159 -4.50 5.93 -6.08
N LEU A 160 -3.43 6.04 -5.31
CA LEU A 160 -3.04 5.11 -4.26
C LEU A 160 -3.37 5.71 -2.89
N ILE A 161 -4.08 4.98 -2.03
CA ILE A 161 -4.44 5.44 -0.68
C ILE A 161 -3.95 4.41 0.33
N ASP A 162 -3.01 4.80 1.20
CA ASP A 162 -2.56 4.00 2.34
C ASP A 162 -3.20 4.46 3.65
N GLU A 163 -3.30 3.52 4.59
CA GLU A 163 -3.88 3.69 5.92
C GLU A 163 -5.21 4.46 5.92
N TYR A 164 -6.12 4.13 4.99
CA TYR A 164 -7.40 4.84 4.84
C TYR A 164 -8.24 4.86 6.13
N ASP A 165 -8.03 3.85 6.98
CA ASP A 165 -8.70 3.63 8.26
C ASP A 165 -7.96 4.26 9.46
N ASN A 166 -6.87 5.00 9.24
CA ASN A 166 -6.06 5.59 10.31
C ASN A 166 -6.90 6.43 11.28
N PHE A 167 -7.73 7.33 10.75
CA PHE A 167 -8.60 8.18 11.57
C PHE A 167 -9.51 7.39 12.50
N ALA A 168 -10.14 6.32 12.01
CA ALA A 168 -11.02 5.51 12.85
C ALA A 168 -10.24 4.73 13.90
N ASN A 169 -9.08 4.18 13.54
CA ASN A 169 -8.23 3.46 14.48
C ASN A 169 -7.81 4.35 15.65
N GLU A 170 -7.32 5.56 15.36
CA GLU A 170 -6.89 6.52 16.37
C GLU A 170 -8.06 7.00 17.25
N LEU A 171 -9.22 7.28 16.64
CA LEU A 171 -10.41 7.71 17.39
C LEU A 171 -11.02 6.59 18.24
N MET A 172 -10.93 5.32 17.83
CA MET A 172 -11.40 4.18 18.63
C MET A 172 -10.44 3.80 19.77
N MET A 173 -9.14 4.05 19.62
CA MET A 173 -8.14 3.78 20.65
C MET A 173 -8.10 4.89 21.73
N ALA A 174 -8.52 6.10 21.39
CA ALA A 174 -8.80 7.15 22.37
C ALA A 174 -10.05 6.76 23.19
N HIS A 175 -9.87 6.27 24.41
CA HIS A 175 -10.98 5.86 25.28
C HIS A 175 -11.67 7.06 26.00
N ARG A 176 -12.16 8.09 25.29
CA ARG A 176 -12.89 9.21 25.92
C ARG A 176 -14.29 9.39 25.34
N ASN A 177 -15.27 9.67 26.21
CA ASN A 177 -16.68 9.91 25.85
C ASN A 177 -16.91 11.09 24.87
N THR A 178 -15.88 11.87 24.55
CA THR A 178 -15.85 12.92 23.51
C THR A 178 -15.61 12.39 22.09
N ASP A 179 -15.33 11.10 21.92
CA ASP A 179 -14.84 10.55 20.65
C ASP A 179 -15.95 10.16 19.67
N GLU A 180 -17.19 9.92 20.14
CA GLU A 180 -18.34 9.69 19.25
C GLU A 180 -18.68 10.92 18.39
N SER A 181 -18.63 12.14 18.95
CA SER A 181 -18.92 13.36 18.19
C SER A 181 -17.84 13.67 17.14
N ARG A 182 -16.57 13.33 17.44
CA ARG A 182 -15.43 13.47 16.52
C ARG A 182 -15.48 12.44 15.41
N TYR A 183 -15.72 11.18 15.76
CA TYR A 183 -15.94 10.10 14.81
C TYR A 183 -17.08 10.47 13.85
N GLN A 184 -18.20 10.97 14.40
CA GLN A 184 -19.31 11.40 13.58
C GLN A 184 -19.00 12.62 12.71
N ALA A 185 -18.25 13.61 13.19
CA ALA A 185 -17.93 14.80 12.41
C ALA A 185 -17.03 14.51 11.19
N ILE A 186 -16.22 13.45 11.23
CA ILE A 186 -15.26 13.13 10.16
C ILE A 186 -15.80 12.03 9.23
N LEU A 187 -16.38 10.98 9.81
CA LEU A 187 -16.74 9.75 9.10
C LEU A 187 -18.25 9.61 8.86
N SER A 188 -19.11 10.33 9.60
CA SER A 188 -20.56 10.28 9.44
C SER A 188 -21.13 11.57 8.80
N GLY A 189 -22.42 11.55 8.42
CA GLY A 189 -23.10 12.75 7.90
C GLY A 189 -22.48 13.30 6.59
N GLU A 190 -22.04 14.57 6.63
CA GLU A 190 -21.29 15.28 5.57
C GLU A 190 -19.79 15.49 5.95
N GLY A 191 -19.23 14.59 6.77
CA GLY A 191 -17.84 14.67 7.21
C GLY A 191 -16.82 14.67 6.07
N ALA A 192 -15.66 15.28 6.32
CA ALA A 192 -14.64 15.56 5.30
C ALA A 192 -14.18 14.31 4.52
N MET A 193 -14.03 13.16 5.21
CA MET A 193 -13.64 11.89 4.58
C MET A 193 -14.71 11.38 3.62
N LYS A 194 -15.99 11.48 4.00
CA LYS A 194 -17.10 11.07 3.14
C LYS A 194 -17.22 11.95 1.90
N VAL A 195 -17.01 13.26 2.05
CA VAL A 195 -16.98 14.20 0.91
C VAL A 195 -15.83 13.88 -0.04
N LEU A 196 -14.65 13.57 0.50
CA LEU A 196 -13.48 13.15 -0.26
C LEU A 196 -13.78 11.88 -1.07
N PHE A 197 -14.20 10.80 -0.42
CA PHE A 197 -14.49 9.54 -1.08
C PHE A 197 -15.65 9.64 -2.09
N LYS A 198 -16.70 10.42 -1.80
CA LYS A 198 -17.75 10.72 -2.77
C LYS A 198 -17.20 11.42 -4.02
N THR A 199 -16.23 12.31 -3.84
CA THR A 199 -15.55 13.00 -4.96
C THR A 199 -14.69 12.03 -5.76
N ILE A 200 -13.95 11.12 -5.11
CA ILE A 200 -13.17 10.07 -5.78
C ILE A 200 -14.11 9.20 -6.63
N LYS A 201 -15.19 8.69 -6.04
CA LYS A 201 -16.20 7.89 -6.75
C LYS A 201 -16.79 8.63 -7.95
N ALA A 202 -17.12 9.91 -7.79
CA ALA A 202 -17.70 10.71 -8.87
C ALA A 202 -16.70 11.00 -10.00
N SER A 203 -15.40 10.89 -9.72
CA SER A 203 -14.33 11.15 -10.70
C SER A 203 -13.87 9.89 -11.41
N ALA A 204 -14.02 8.72 -10.79
CA ALA A 204 -13.65 7.43 -11.35
C ALA A 204 -14.35 7.18 -12.69
N GLY A 205 -13.57 6.84 -13.71
CA GLY A 205 -14.04 6.46 -15.05
C GLY A 205 -14.54 7.59 -15.95
N THR A 206 -14.67 8.83 -15.47
CA THR A 206 -15.24 9.94 -16.27
C THR A 206 -14.47 11.26 -16.22
N ARG A 207 -13.59 11.46 -15.23
CA ARG A 207 -12.88 12.74 -15.00
C ARG A 207 -11.39 12.55 -14.78
N GLY A 208 -10.75 11.75 -15.63
CA GLY A 208 -9.30 11.54 -15.57
C GLY A 208 -8.82 10.64 -14.44
N LEU A 209 -9.69 10.09 -13.57
CA LEU A 209 -9.32 9.06 -12.59
C LEU A 209 -9.56 7.68 -13.19
N GLY A 210 -8.48 6.97 -13.51
CA GLY A 210 -8.52 5.64 -14.12
C GLY A 210 -8.62 4.53 -13.08
N ARG A 211 -7.76 4.55 -12.06
CA ARG A 211 -7.70 3.50 -11.03
C ARG A 211 -7.55 4.05 -9.62
N VAL A 212 -8.05 3.28 -8.64
CA VAL A 212 -7.89 3.53 -7.21
C VAL A 212 -7.49 2.23 -6.51
N PHE A 213 -6.41 2.26 -5.72
CA PHE A 213 -6.01 1.14 -4.88
C PHE A 213 -5.88 1.60 -3.44
N ILE A 214 -6.70 1.03 -2.57
CA ILE A 214 -6.83 1.45 -1.16
C ILE A 214 -6.29 0.35 -0.26
N THR A 215 -5.42 0.71 0.67
CA THR A 215 -4.89 -0.18 1.70
C THR A 215 -5.23 0.29 3.11
N GLY A 216 -5.40 -0.67 4.01
CA GLY A 216 -5.71 -0.42 5.41
C GLY A 216 -5.67 -1.70 6.25
N VAL A 217 -6.17 -1.62 7.48
CA VAL A 217 -6.23 -2.76 8.41
C VAL A 217 -7.65 -3.30 8.57
N SER A 218 -8.62 -2.42 8.79
CA SER A 218 -9.98 -2.76 9.17
C SER A 218 -10.99 -2.35 8.09
N PRO A 219 -12.05 -3.14 7.80
CA PRO A 219 -13.13 -2.75 6.91
C PRO A 219 -14.18 -1.84 7.59
N VAL A 220 -14.10 -1.61 8.90
CA VAL A 220 -15.12 -0.88 9.69
C VAL A 220 -15.36 0.53 9.16
N VAL A 221 -14.31 1.21 8.67
CA VAL A 221 -14.46 2.57 8.12
C VAL A 221 -15.23 2.54 6.81
N MET A 222 -15.04 1.49 6.00
CA MET A 222 -15.79 1.33 4.77
C MET A 222 -17.28 1.11 5.02
N SER A 223 -17.70 0.45 6.11
CA SER A 223 -19.13 0.28 6.40
C SER A 223 -19.85 1.62 6.55
N ASP A 224 -19.23 2.59 7.21
CA ASP A 224 -19.81 3.93 7.40
C ASP A 224 -19.66 4.81 6.15
N LEU A 225 -18.59 4.60 5.37
CA LEU A 225 -18.38 5.23 4.07
C LEU A 225 -19.17 4.57 2.93
N THR A 226 -19.86 3.43 3.12
CA THR A 226 -20.54 2.69 2.03
C THR A 226 -21.55 3.55 1.26
N SER A 227 -22.25 4.46 1.94
CA SER A 227 -23.15 5.41 1.26
C SER A 227 -22.40 6.38 0.32
N GLY A 228 -21.12 6.66 0.59
CA GLY A 228 -20.25 7.52 -0.21
C GLY A 228 -19.36 6.77 -1.24
N TYR A 229 -18.97 5.52 -0.97
CA TYR A 229 -17.97 4.78 -1.76
C TYR A 229 -18.24 3.26 -1.85
N ASN A 230 -19.33 2.87 -2.50
CA ASN A 230 -19.71 1.46 -2.72
C ASN A 230 -19.16 0.84 -4.02
N VAL A 231 -18.20 1.49 -4.66
CA VAL A 231 -17.65 1.10 -5.97
C VAL A 231 -16.34 0.30 -5.86
N ALA A 232 -15.79 0.18 -4.66
CA ALA A 232 -14.57 -0.58 -4.42
C ALA A 232 -14.84 -2.07 -4.34
N GLU A 233 -14.09 -2.86 -5.10
CA GLU A 233 -14.10 -4.31 -5.01
C GLU A 233 -13.21 -4.77 -3.84
N ASN A 234 -13.78 -5.61 -2.97
CA ASN A 234 -13.11 -6.12 -1.79
C ASN A 234 -12.27 -7.35 -2.12
N ILE A 235 -11.01 -7.15 -2.48
CA ILE A 235 -10.14 -8.25 -2.94
C ILE A 235 -9.42 -9.00 -1.81
N TYR A 236 -9.45 -8.48 -0.59
CA TYR A 236 -8.59 -8.93 0.51
C TYR A 236 -8.88 -10.35 1.04
N LEU A 237 -10.06 -10.91 0.84
CA LEU A 237 -10.39 -12.30 1.22
C LEU A 237 -10.29 -13.29 0.07
N LEU A 238 -10.00 -12.82 -1.15
CA LEU A 238 -9.92 -13.67 -2.33
C LEU A 238 -8.61 -14.47 -2.32
N PRO A 239 -8.65 -15.80 -2.54
CA PRO A 239 -7.45 -16.64 -2.45
C PRO A 239 -6.30 -16.22 -3.36
N GLN A 240 -6.59 -15.73 -4.57
CA GLN A 240 -5.59 -15.30 -5.54
C GLN A 240 -4.79 -14.06 -5.11
N PHE A 241 -5.27 -13.29 -4.13
CA PHE A 241 -4.55 -12.13 -3.56
C PHE A 241 -4.00 -12.43 -2.16
N ASN A 242 -4.04 -13.69 -1.72
CA ASN A 242 -3.52 -14.06 -0.40
C ASN A 242 -2.03 -13.76 -0.30
N GLU A 243 -1.28 -14.05 -1.36
CA GLU A 243 0.18 -13.97 -1.43
C GLU A 243 0.68 -12.62 -1.94
N LEU A 244 -0.20 -11.68 -2.29
CA LEU A 244 0.18 -10.32 -2.69
C LEU A 244 1.06 -9.63 -1.63
N CYS A 245 0.86 -9.98 -0.36
CA CYS A 245 1.66 -9.57 0.78
C CYS A 245 1.99 -10.78 1.65
N GLY A 246 3.15 -10.74 2.32
CA GLY A 246 3.60 -11.85 3.17
C GLY A 246 4.60 -12.78 2.49
N PHE A 247 5.29 -13.56 3.30
CA PHE A 247 6.17 -14.64 2.82
C PHE A 247 5.47 -15.98 2.89
N ARG A 248 5.74 -16.83 1.90
CA ARG A 248 5.37 -18.24 1.95
C ARG A 248 6.40 -19.02 2.75
N GLU A 249 5.99 -20.16 3.27
CA GLU A 249 6.86 -20.99 4.11
C GLU A 249 8.08 -21.51 3.35
N ASP A 250 7.89 -21.92 2.09
CA ASP A 250 8.98 -22.39 1.23
C ASP A 250 9.95 -21.27 0.83
N GLU A 251 9.47 -20.04 0.65
CA GLU A 251 10.34 -18.87 0.45
C GLU A 251 11.21 -18.61 1.67
N ILE A 252 10.66 -18.77 2.88
CA ILE A 252 11.41 -18.69 4.13
C ILE A 252 12.39 -19.85 4.24
N ALA A 253 11.97 -21.07 3.94
CA ALA A 253 12.83 -22.25 3.98
C ALA A 253 14.03 -22.12 3.02
N LEU A 254 13.82 -21.59 1.82
CA LEU A 254 14.90 -21.29 0.88
C LEU A 254 15.90 -20.29 1.46
N MET A 255 15.41 -19.23 2.13
CA MET A 255 16.27 -18.27 2.81
C MET A 255 17.03 -18.89 3.99
N MET A 256 16.38 -19.71 4.81
CA MET A 256 17.04 -20.37 5.94
C MET A 256 18.12 -21.34 5.46
N ALA A 257 17.86 -22.10 4.39
CA ALA A 257 18.85 -22.98 3.78
C ALA A 257 20.06 -22.19 3.22
N GLU A 258 19.82 -21.00 2.65
CA GLU A 258 20.89 -20.11 2.22
C GLU A 258 21.71 -19.56 3.38
N ILE A 259 21.06 -19.09 4.45
CA ILE A 259 21.75 -18.63 5.66
C ILE A 259 22.58 -19.76 6.28
N ALA A 260 22.01 -20.97 6.39
CA ALA A 260 22.72 -22.13 6.92
C ALA A 260 23.97 -22.46 6.11
N ARG A 261 23.90 -22.33 4.78
CA ARG A 261 25.07 -22.47 3.89
C ARG A 261 26.13 -21.39 4.14
N GLU A 262 25.72 -20.13 4.28
CA GLU A 262 26.63 -19.01 4.56
C GLU A 262 27.28 -19.12 5.95
N CYS A 263 26.56 -19.67 6.93
CA CYS A 263 27.00 -19.87 8.31
C CYS A 263 27.64 -21.24 8.60
N GLU A 264 27.82 -22.09 7.59
CA GLU A 264 28.34 -23.48 7.73
C GLU A 264 27.54 -24.36 8.71
N LEU A 265 26.24 -24.12 8.83
CA LEU A 265 25.31 -24.89 9.67
C LEU A 265 24.83 -26.15 8.95
N SER A 266 24.48 -27.17 9.73
CA SER A 266 23.86 -28.38 9.20
C SER A 266 22.43 -28.13 8.69
N PRO A 267 21.94 -28.90 7.70
CA PRO A 267 20.54 -28.82 7.27
C PRO A 267 19.53 -28.98 8.42
N SER A 268 19.84 -29.83 9.40
CA SER A 268 19.00 -30.04 10.58
C SER A 268 18.81 -28.78 11.40
N GLN A 269 19.80 -27.88 11.45
CA GLN A 269 19.68 -26.61 12.18
C GLN A 269 18.82 -25.60 11.40
N ALA A 270 18.83 -25.64 10.07
CA ALA A 270 17.89 -24.86 9.26
C ALA A 270 16.45 -25.35 9.46
N ASP A 271 16.24 -26.66 9.53
CA ASP A 271 14.94 -27.26 9.82
C ASP A 271 14.44 -26.88 11.23
N GLU A 272 15.32 -26.89 12.24
CA GLU A 272 14.99 -26.46 13.61
C GLU A 272 14.61 -24.96 13.66
N ALA A 273 15.33 -24.10 12.93
CA ALA A 273 14.98 -22.69 12.79
C ALA A 273 13.61 -22.51 12.11
N MET A 274 13.28 -23.33 11.10
CA MET A 274 11.98 -23.33 10.46
C MET A 274 10.86 -23.76 11.41
N GLU A 275 11.06 -24.82 12.20
CA GLU A 275 10.09 -25.26 13.21
C GLU A 275 9.88 -24.21 14.30
N THR A 276 10.96 -23.53 14.71
CA THR A 276 10.88 -22.38 15.61
C THR A 276 10.01 -21.29 14.99
N MET A 277 10.25 -20.93 13.72
CA MET A 277 9.44 -19.92 13.06
C MET A 277 7.95 -20.30 12.97
N ARG A 278 7.67 -21.57 12.66
CA ARG A 278 6.30 -22.11 12.57
C ARG A 278 5.60 -22.06 13.93
N THR A 279 6.32 -22.38 15.00
CA THR A 279 5.80 -22.40 16.38
C THR A 279 5.43 -21.01 16.88
N PHE A 280 6.32 -20.03 16.67
CA PHE A 280 6.20 -18.73 17.33
C PHE A 280 5.57 -17.63 16.49
N TYR A 281 5.86 -17.59 15.18
CA TYR A 281 5.32 -16.55 14.31
C TYR A 281 4.02 -16.99 13.64
N ASN A 282 3.90 -18.30 13.37
CA ASN A 282 2.74 -18.94 12.74
C ASN A 282 2.35 -18.28 11.39
N GLY A 283 1.57 -19.02 10.61
CA GLY A 283 1.10 -18.58 9.32
C GLY A 283 -0.29 -17.93 9.40
N TYR A 284 -0.48 -16.79 8.75
CA TYR A 284 -1.80 -16.17 8.58
C TYR A 284 -2.55 -16.80 7.41
N ARG A 285 -3.87 -16.98 7.59
CA ARG A 285 -4.80 -17.33 6.53
C ARG A 285 -5.95 -16.33 6.50
N PHE A 286 -6.02 -15.50 5.45
CA PHE A 286 -7.03 -14.45 5.35
C PHE A 286 -8.35 -14.94 4.74
N GLY A 287 -8.29 -15.82 3.74
CA GLY A 287 -9.49 -16.37 3.09
C GLY A 287 -9.86 -17.77 3.61
N ARG A 288 -11.16 -18.05 3.78
CA ARG A 288 -11.64 -19.40 4.19
C ARG A 288 -11.26 -20.50 3.21
N ARG A 289 -11.17 -20.16 1.92
CA ARG A 289 -10.83 -21.09 0.82
C ARG A 289 -9.32 -21.13 0.53
N THR A 290 -8.53 -20.31 1.21
CA THR A 290 -7.08 -20.28 1.05
C THR A 290 -6.46 -21.48 1.77
N LYS A 291 -5.59 -22.22 1.09
CA LYS A 291 -4.85 -23.32 1.71
C LYS A 291 -3.48 -22.90 2.21
N GLN A 292 -2.85 -21.95 1.52
CA GLN A 292 -1.50 -21.49 1.84
C GLN A 292 -1.53 -20.46 2.96
N HIS A 293 -0.58 -20.62 3.89
CA HIS A 293 -0.32 -19.64 4.92
C HIS A 293 0.69 -18.61 4.43
N VAL A 294 0.56 -17.39 4.91
CA VAL A 294 1.54 -16.32 4.70
C VAL A 294 2.04 -15.80 6.04
N TYR A 295 3.34 -15.62 6.16
CA TYR A 295 4.00 -15.11 7.35
C TYR A 295 4.12 -13.59 7.29
N ASN A 296 4.04 -12.94 8.46
CA ASN A 296 4.22 -11.49 8.57
C ASN A 296 5.65 -11.11 8.13
N PRO A 297 5.83 -10.24 7.12
CA PRO A 297 7.16 -9.90 6.62
C PRO A 297 8.10 -9.29 7.64
N THR A 298 7.62 -8.38 8.49
CA THR A 298 8.50 -7.74 9.48
C THR A 298 9.02 -8.74 10.49
N LEU A 299 8.15 -9.64 10.98
CA LEU A 299 8.55 -10.67 11.93
C LEU A 299 9.48 -11.70 11.29
N ALA A 300 9.17 -12.15 10.07
CA ALA A 300 10.02 -13.07 9.33
C ALA A 300 11.41 -12.45 9.05
N LEU A 301 11.47 -11.20 8.59
CA LEU A 301 12.73 -10.50 8.35
C LEU A 301 13.52 -10.24 9.63
N TYR A 302 12.85 -9.98 10.76
CA TYR A 302 13.52 -9.87 12.06
C TYR A 302 14.25 -11.17 12.40
N PHE A 303 13.53 -12.28 12.35
CA PHE A 303 14.09 -13.60 12.64
C PHE A 303 15.23 -13.97 11.69
N LEU A 304 15.02 -13.82 10.37
CA LEU A 304 16.03 -14.14 9.36
C LEU A 304 17.28 -13.28 9.50
N LYS A 305 17.11 -11.99 9.83
CA LYS A 305 18.23 -11.07 10.05
C LYS A 305 19.03 -11.44 11.30
N ALA A 306 18.35 -11.83 12.40
CA ALA A 306 19.02 -12.33 13.60
C ALA A 306 19.76 -13.63 13.30
N PHE A 307 19.08 -14.59 12.66
CA PHE A 307 19.65 -15.88 12.28
C PHE A 307 20.88 -15.73 11.39
N HIS A 308 20.85 -14.81 10.43
CA HIS A 308 21.99 -14.52 9.56
C HIS A 308 23.15 -13.82 10.26
N ARG A 309 22.86 -12.92 11.21
CA ARG A 309 23.90 -12.16 11.94
C ARG A 309 24.65 -13.04 12.93
N ASP A 310 23.92 -13.85 13.69
CA ASP A 310 24.45 -14.57 14.86
C ASP A 310 24.70 -16.06 14.55
N CYS A 311 24.31 -16.51 13.35
CA CYS A 311 24.29 -17.92 12.96
C CYS A 311 23.52 -18.82 13.95
N HIS A 312 22.61 -18.21 14.73
CA HIS A 312 21.71 -18.81 15.71
C HIS A 312 20.39 -18.07 15.67
N TYR A 313 19.28 -18.78 15.80
CA TYR A 313 17.96 -18.14 15.84
C TYR A 313 17.79 -17.34 17.15
N PRO A 314 16.99 -16.27 17.16
CA PRO A 314 16.82 -15.43 18.35
C PRO A 314 16.29 -16.22 19.55
N GLU A 315 16.92 -16.05 20.72
CA GLU A 315 16.47 -16.64 21.99
C GLU A 315 15.27 -15.90 22.58
N GLU A 316 15.17 -14.60 22.34
CA GLU A 316 14.01 -13.76 22.68
C GLU A 316 13.11 -13.60 21.45
N ILE A 317 11.87 -14.10 21.57
CA ILE A 317 10.89 -14.22 20.50
C ILE A 317 9.75 -13.23 20.66
#